data_AF-A0A7K9CVZ8-F1
#
_entry.id   AF-A0A7K9CVZ8-F1
#
_cell.length_a   1.000
_cell.length_b   1.000
_cell.length_c   1.000
_cell.angle_alpha   90.00
_cell.angle_beta   90.00
_cell.angle_gamma   90.00
#
_symmetry.space_group_name_H-M   'P 1'
#
loop_
_entity.id
_entity.type
_entity.pdbx_description
1 polymer ?
#
loop_
_entity_poly.entity_id
_entity_poly.type
_entity_poly.pdbx_seq_one_letter_code
_entity_poly.pdbx_strand_id
1 'polypeptide(L)'
;QILYLKPPWTLANLLKCYRKHWVAVFGCIVPRNLLSAVDCLYNHLCTGGPVDSSTVHLLLQESKTLFHAFSSRSDYNGVLPRAYAEVTKLFQTLKEVRGALVDLPEDVMVFSETAGCEKMEAVTPGQQNSEESKLESSFRVPQENRHQEIWSVLEGLWNTINLYSNEIFQKLDLNALTTTGRSSFEEAFLGLQKLLAAVNDIHGGISR
;
A
#
# COMPACT_ATOMS: atom_id res chain seq x y z
N GLN A 1 -11.79 -15.72 5.28
CA GLN A 1 -10.79 -16.63 5.89
C GLN A 1 -9.41 -15.97 5.82
N ILE A 2 -8.68 -15.86 6.94
CA ILE A 2 -7.36 -15.21 6.96
C ILE A 2 -6.28 -16.20 6.48
N LEU A 3 -5.35 -15.75 5.62
CA LEU A 3 -4.15 -16.52 5.25
C LEU A 3 -3.11 -16.43 6.37
N TYR A 4 -2.66 -17.56 6.90
CA TYR A 4 -1.53 -17.63 7.82
C TYR A 4 -0.37 -18.39 7.16
N LEU A 5 0.76 -17.72 6.97
CA LEU A 5 1.98 -18.31 6.38
C LEU A 5 3.13 -18.14 7.37
N LYS A 6 3.77 -19.24 7.76
CA LYS A 6 4.96 -19.21 8.62
C LYS A 6 6.20 -18.81 7.80
N PRO A 7 7.10 -17.98 8.34
CA PRO A 7 8.37 -17.66 7.68
C PRO A 7 9.28 -18.91 7.58
N PRO A 8 10.24 -18.94 6.65
CA PRO A 8 10.60 -17.88 5.71
C PRO A 8 9.59 -17.72 4.55
N TRP A 9 9.30 -16.48 4.16
CA TRP A 9 8.34 -16.20 3.09
C TRP A 9 9.03 -16.14 1.72
N THR A 10 8.50 -16.90 0.77
CA THR A 10 8.88 -16.81 -0.65
C THR A 10 8.07 -15.73 -1.37
N LEU A 11 8.47 -15.37 -2.59
CA LEU A 11 7.67 -14.47 -3.43
C LEU A 11 6.25 -15.00 -3.67
N ALA A 12 6.12 -16.32 -3.91
CA ALA A 12 4.82 -16.96 -4.08
C ALA A 12 3.93 -16.83 -2.82
N ASN A 13 4.54 -16.99 -1.63
CA ASN A 13 3.87 -16.78 -0.35
C ASN A 13 3.34 -15.33 -0.23
N LEU A 14 4.16 -14.34 -0.59
CA LEU A 14 3.79 -12.93 -0.53
C LEU A 14 2.70 -12.57 -1.53
N LEU A 15 2.85 -12.96 -2.80
CA LEU A 15 1.84 -12.68 -3.84
C LEU A 15 0.51 -13.36 -3.50
N LYS A 16 0.52 -14.59 -2.97
CA LYS A 16 -0.69 -15.25 -2.46
C LYS A 16 -1.35 -14.48 -1.32
N CYS A 17 -0.55 -13.92 -0.41
CA CYS A 17 -1.02 -13.06 0.67
C CYS A 17 -1.68 -11.80 0.13
N TYR A 18 -1.02 -11.11 -0.80
CA TYR A 18 -1.56 -9.93 -1.46
C TYR A 18 -2.90 -10.22 -2.15
N ARG A 19 -2.99 -11.27 -2.98
CA ARG A 19 -4.24 -11.63 -3.66
C ARG A 19 -5.40 -11.86 -2.67
N LYS A 20 -5.15 -12.61 -1.60
CA LYS A 20 -6.19 -12.98 -0.63
C LYS A 20 -6.65 -11.80 0.23
N HIS A 21 -5.76 -10.85 0.50
CA HIS A 21 -6.01 -9.77 1.45
C HIS A 21 -5.99 -8.38 0.82
N TRP A 22 -5.96 -8.28 -0.52
CA TRP A 22 -5.82 -7.00 -1.20
C TRP A 22 -6.93 -6.05 -0.80
N VAL A 23 -8.18 -6.38 -1.09
CA VAL A 23 -9.32 -5.46 -0.87
C VAL A 23 -9.47 -5.06 0.60
N ALA A 24 -9.21 -5.99 1.52
CA ALA A 24 -9.44 -5.80 2.96
C ALA A 24 -8.27 -5.14 3.70
N VAL A 25 -7.04 -5.25 3.20
CA VAL A 25 -5.83 -4.79 3.91
C VAL A 25 -5.03 -3.82 3.03
N PHE A 26 -4.47 -4.31 1.92
CA PHE A 26 -3.54 -3.51 1.11
C PHE A 26 -4.24 -2.40 0.32
N GLY A 27 -5.47 -2.65 -0.12
CA GLY A 27 -6.34 -1.77 -0.89
C GLY A 27 -6.91 -0.59 -0.12
N CYS A 28 -6.62 -0.50 1.19
CA CYS A 28 -6.85 0.67 2.01
C CYS A 28 -5.70 1.69 1.91
N ILE A 29 -4.50 1.23 1.51
CA ILE A 29 -3.26 2.03 1.46
C ILE A 29 -2.84 2.28 0.01
N VAL A 30 -3.03 1.28 -0.84
CA VAL A 30 -2.64 1.24 -2.26
C VAL A 30 -3.91 1.18 -3.13
N PRO A 31 -3.93 1.78 -4.33
CA PRO A 31 -5.09 1.72 -5.22
C PRO A 31 -5.62 0.30 -5.46
N ARG A 32 -6.93 0.11 -5.31
CA ARG A 32 -7.57 -1.22 -5.40
C ARG A 32 -7.44 -1.86 -6.78
N ASN A 33 -7.36 -1.05 -7.83
CA ASN A 33 -7.18 -1.52 -9.21
C ASN A 33 -5.83 -2.24 -9.43
N LEU A 34 -4.83 -2.05 -8.56
CA LEU A 34 -3.56 -2.77 -8.63
C LEU A 34 -3.66 -4.25 -8.25
N LEU A 35 -4.84 -4.75 -7.85
CA LEU A 35 -5.06 -6.19 -7.70
C LEU A 35 -4.76 -6.93 -9.02
N SER A 36 -5.10 -6.35 -10.17
CA SER A 36 -4.79 -6.96 -11.47
C SER A 36 -3.30 -7.15 -11.69
N ALA A 37 -2.47 -6.19 -11.22
CA ALA A 37 -1.02 -6.29 -11.28
C ALA A 37 -0.52 -7.47 -10.42
N VAL A 38 -1.05 -7.61 -9.22
CA VAL A 38 -0.72 -8.73 -8.31
C VAL A 38 -1.14 -10.08 -8.91
N ASP A 39 -2.34 -10.18 -9.47
CA ASP A 39 -2.83 -11.38 -10.14
C ASP A 39 -1.94 -11.74 -11.34
N CYS A 40 -1.57 -10.75 -12.15
CA CYS A 40 -0.65 -10.92 -13.28
C CYS A 40 0.71 -11.46 -12.84
N LEU A 41 1.32 -10.85 -11.82
CA LEU A 41 2.61 -11.28 -11.28
C LEU A 41 2.53 -12.71 -10.73
N TYR A 42 1.48 -13.04 -9.98
CA TYR A 42 1.30 -14.39 -9.44
C TYR A 42 1.18 -15.44 -10.55
N ASN A 43 0.36 -15.17 -11.58
CA ASN A 43 0.08 -16.13 -12.65
C ASN A 43 1.29 -16.39 -13.57
N HIS A 44 2.27 -15.50 -13.63
CA HIS A 44 3.46 -15.72 -14.46
C HIS A 44 4.67 -16.14 -13.62
N LEU A 45 4.87 -15.56 -12.45
CA LEU A 45 6.05 -15.84 -11.62
C LEU A 45 5.89 -17.10 -10.76
N CYS A 46 4.66 -17.52 -10.44
CA CYS A 46 4.42 -18.62 -9.49
C CYS A 46 3.78 -19.86 -10.11
N THR A 47 3.14 -19.76 -11.28
CA THR A 47 2.48 -20.90 -11.95
C THR A 47 3.21 -21.41 -13.18
N GLY A 48 4.43 -20.91 -13.47
CA GLY A 48 5.35 -21.53 -14.43
C GLY A 48 4.99 -21.37 -15.90
N GLY A 49 4.44 -20.21 -16.28
CA GLY A 49 4.12 -19.91 -17.68
C GLY A 49 5.38 -19.70 -18.55
N PRO A 50 5.25 -19.83 -19.89
CA PRO A 50 6.33 -19.49 -20.80
C PRO A 50 6.72 -18.01 -20.65
N VAL A 51 8.01 -17.76 -20.53
CA VAL A 51 8.56 -16.41 -20.37
C VAL A 51 9.13 -15.97 -21.71
N ASP A 52 8.30 -15.26 -22.49
CA ASP A 52 8.76 -14.58 -23.71
C ASP A 52 9.12 -13.11 -23.40
N SER A 53 9.75 -12.43 -24.37
CA SER A 53 10.18 -11.03 -24.19
C SER A 53 9.01 -10.09 -23.86
N SER A 54 7.82 -10.38 -24.40
CA SER A 54 6.59 -9.63 -24.17
C SER A 54 6.09 -9.79 -22.72
N THR A 55 6.15 -11.01 -22.20
CA THR A 55 5.81 -11.37 -20.82
C THR A 55 6.79 -10.72 -19.85
N VAL A 56 8.10 -10.74 -20.14
CA VAL A 56 9.10 -10.04 -19.31
C VAL A 56 8.81 -8.54 -19.24
N HIS A 57 8.47 -7.92 -20.39
CA HIS A 57 8.10 -6.49 -20.42
C HIS A 57 6.87 -6.20 -19.57
N LEU A 58 5.81 -7.00 -19.72
CA LEU A 58 4.59 -6.90 -18.92
C LEU A 58 4.89 -7.04 -17.42
N LEU A 59 5.65 -8.06 -17.02
CA LEU A 59 5.97 -8.30 -15.60
C LEU A 59 6.80 -7.17 -14.99
N LEU A 60 7.74 -6.61 -15.74
CA LEU A 60 8.50 -5.43 -15.30
C LEU A 60 7.58 -4.21 -15.16
N GLN A 61 6.65 -4.00 -16.08
CA GLN A 61 5.67 -2.90 -16.00
C GLN A 61 4.74 -3.04 -14.78
N GLU A 62 4.18 -4.23 -14.54
CA GLU A 62 3.31 -4.49 -13.39
C GLU A 62 4.09 -4.36 -12.07
N SER A 63 5.32 -4.91 -12.01
CA SER A 63 6.19 -4.78 -10.84
C SER A 63 6.56 -3.32 -10.55
N LYS A 64 6.89 -2.55 -11.59
CA LYS A 64 7.21 -1.13 -11.48
C LYS A 64 6.04 -0.36 -10.89
N THR A 65 4.83 -0.61 -11.38
CA THR A 65 3.62 0.06 -10.91
C THR A 65 3.32 -0.27 -9.44
N LEU A 66 3.47 -1.55 -9.06
CA LEU A 66 3.32 -2.01 -7.69
C LEU A 66 4.33 -1.32 -6.75
N PHE A 67 5.62 -1.35 -7.10
CA PHE A 67 6.67 -0.73 -6.30
C PHE A 67 6.51 0.78 -6.19
N HIS A 68 6.15 1.47 -7.27
CA HIS A 68 5.85 2.90 -7.22
C HIS A 68 4.73 3.21 -6.22
N ALA A 69 3.65 2.44 -6.27
CA ALA A 69 2.49 2.67 -5.41
C ALA A 69 2.84 2.49 -3.92
N PHE A 70 3.59 1.44 -3.56
CA PHE A 70 4.07 1.27 -2.18
C PHE A 70 5.12 2.32 -1.78
N SER A 71 6.04 2.70 -2.69
CA SER A 71 7.10 3.70 -2.42
C SER A 71 6.54 5.08 -2.14
N SER A 72 5.39 5.42 -2.73
CA SER A 72 4.68 6.66 -2.46
C SER A 72 4.13 6.77 -1.02
N ARG A 73 4.10 5.66 -0.28
CA ARG A 73 3.51 5.57 1.07
C ARG A 73 4.56 5.37 2.16
N SER A 74 5.62 4.63 1.88
CA SER A 74 6.73 4.40 2.82
C SER A 74 8.00 4.06 2.06
N ASP A 75 9.13 4.48 2.62
CA ASP A 75 10.45 4.21 2.06
C ASP A 75 10.98 2.81 2.40
N TYR A 76 10.39 2.13 3.39
CA TYR A 76 10.87 0.85 3.94
C TYR A 76 12.40 0.83 4.09
N ASN A 77 12.97 1.81 4.81
CA ASN A 77 14.42 1.98 4.99
C ASN A 77 15.20 2.09 3.66
N GLY A 78 14.57 2.67 2.64
CA GLY A 78 15.13 2.83 1.30
C GLY A 78 15.17 1.55 0.46
N VAL A 79 14.70 0.41 0.97
CA VAL A 79 14.67 -0.85 0.22
C VAL A 79 13.73 -0.75 -0.97
N LEU A 80 12.58 -0.12 -0.78
CA LEU A 80 11.54 -0.06 -1.79
C LEU A 80 11.86 0.94 -2.92
N PRO A 81 12.34 2.17 -2.64
CA PRO A 81 12.89 3.05 -3.67
C PRO A 81 14.03 2.42 -4.47
N ARG A 82 14.92 1.66 -3.82
CA ARG A 82 16.02 0.96 -4.50
C ARG A 82 15.49 -0.13 -5.44
N ALA A 83 14.54 -0.96 -4.98
CA ALA A 83 13.92 -1.97 -5.83
C ALA A 83 13.20 -1.35 -7.03
N TYR A 84 12.49 -0.23 -6.81
CA TYR A 84 11.85 0.52 -7.89
C TYR A 84 12.85 1.05 -8.93
N ALA A 85 14.00 1.58 -8.49
CA ALA A 85 15.05 2.07 -9.37
C ALA A 85 15.64 0.94 -10.23
N GLU A 86 15.94 -0.23 -9.62
CA GLU A 86 16.47 -1.39 -10.35
C GLU A 86 15.46 -1.93 -11.38
N VAL A 87 14.18 -2.06 -11.02
CA VAL A 87 13.14 -2.49 -11.98
C VAL A 87 12.99 -1.48 -13.11
N THR A 88 13.07 -0.18 -12.82
CA THR A 88 12.99 0.87 -13.84
C THR A 88 14.19 0.81 -14.79
N LYS A 89 15.39 0.57 -14.26
CA LYS A 89 16.61 0.38 -15.07
C LYS A 89 16.47 -0.84 -15.97
N LEU A 90 16.04 -1.98 -15.44
CA LEU A 90 15.80 -3.20 -16.22
C LEU A 90 14.76 -3.00 -17.33
N PHE A 91 13.66 -2.32 -17.02
CA PHE A 91 12.61 -1.98 -17.99
C PHE A 91 13.15 -1.12 -19.14
N GLN A 92 14.01 -0.15 -18.83
CA GLN A 92 14.63 0.73 -19.82
C GLN A 92 15.64 -0.02 -20.70
N THR A 93 16.51 -0.85 -20.10
CA THR A 93 17.46 -1.68 -20.85
C THR A 93 16.75 -2.65 -21.79
N LEU A 94 15.63 -3.25 -21.36
CA LEU A 94 14.84 -4.14 -22.23
C LEU A 94 14.21 -3.38 -23.42
N LYS A 95 13.79 -2.13 -23.20
CA LYS A 95 13.28 -1.26 -24.26
C LYS A 95 14.38 -0.92 -25.29
N GLU A 96 15.58 -0.63 -24.82
CA GLU A 96 16.74 -0.34 -25.67
C GLU A 96 17.20 -1.54 -26.49
N VAL A 97 17.29 -2.73 -25.88
CA VAL A 97 17.63 -3.97 -26.58
C VAL A 97 16.62 -4.28 -27.69
N ARG A 98 15.33 -4.04 -27.44
CA ARG A 98 14.28 -4.20 -28.45
C ARG A 98 14.38 -3.16 -29.56
N GLY A 99 14.68 -1.90 -29.21
CA GLY A 99 14.90 -0.84 -30.20
C GLY A 99 16.10 -1.13 -31.10
N ALA A 100 17.20 -1.62 -30.52
CA ALA A 100 18.42 -1.98 -31.24
C ALA A 100 18.25 -3.23 -32.13
N LEU A 101 17.36 -4.15 -31.77
CA LEU A 101 17.06 -5.34 -32.58
C LEU A 101 16.22 -5.00 -33.83
N VAL A 102 15.47 -3.89 -33.80
CA VAL A 102 14.65 -3.41 -34.93
C VAL A 102 15.46 -2.53 -35.90
N ASP A 103 16.71 -2.18 -35.56
CA ASP A 103 17.64 -1.40 -36.39
C ASP A 103 18.51 -2.27 -37.34
N LEU A 104 18.20 -3.56 -37.49
CA LEU A 104 18.81 -4.42 -38.51
C LEU A 104 17.84 -4.60 -39.70
N PRO A 105 18.28 -4.38 -40.95
CA PRO A 105 17.35 -4.27 -42.08
C PRO A 105 16.90 -5.66 -42.54
N GLU A 106 15.63 -5.97 -42.35
CA GLU A 106 14.93 -6.95 -43.18
C GLU A 106 13.62 -6.38 -43.70
N ASP A 107 13.46 -6.58 -45.01
CA ASP A 107 12.41 -6.06 -45.87
C ASP A 107 10.98 -6.35 -45.42
N VAL A 108 10.14 -5.33 -45.55
CA VAL A 108 8.71 -5.34 -45.94
C VAL A 108 7.87 -6.57 -45.53
N MET A 109 6.98 -6.42 -44.53
CA MET A 109 5.56 -6.71 -44.74
C MET A 109 4.63 -5.99 -43.76
N VAL A 110 3.68 -5.27 -44.33
CA VAL A 110 2.62 -4.47 -43.74
C VAL A 110 1.58 -5.33 -43.02
N PHE A 111 1.05 -4.82 -41.90
CA PHE A 111 -0.39 -4.90 -41.60
C PHE A 111 -0.89 -3.51 -41.16
N SER A 112 -1.71 -2.91 -42.04
CA SER A 112 -2.63 -1.77 -41.80
C SER A 112 -3.74 -2.19 -40.81
N GLU A 113 -4.46 -1.33 -40.07
CA GLU A 113 -5.41 -0.26 -40.44
C GLU A 113 -5.73 0.57 -39.16
N THR A 114 -5.53 1.90 -39.13
CA THR A 114 -6.46 3.04 -39.39
C THR A 114 -7.68 3.21 -38.46
N ALA A 115 -7.66 4.30 -37.68
CA ALA A 115 -8.72 5.31 -37.47
C ALA A 115 -8.17 6.30 -36.43
N GLY A 116 -7.76 7.54 -36.72
CA GLY A 116 -8.48 8.59 -37.43
C GLY A 116 -9.05 9.57 -36.39
N CYS A 117 -8.32 10.63 -36.04
CA CYS A 117 -8.92 11.83 -35.48
C CYS A 117 -8.09 13.06 -35.85
N GLU A 118 -8.71 13.91 -36.66
CA GLU A 118 -8.15 15.09 -37.30
C GLU A 118 -7.76 16.18 -36.30
N LYS A 119 -6.75 16.94 -36.72
CA LYS A 119 -6.24 18.16 -36.09
C LYS A 119 -7.11 19.35 -36.47
N MET A 120 -6.94 20.45 -35.70
CA MET A 120 -7.25 21.88 -36.01
C MET A 120 -8.57 22.33 -35.34
N GLU A 121 -8.71 23.47 -34.66
CA GLU A 121 -7.94 24.71 -34.54
C GLU A 121 -8.42 25.53 -33.33
N ALA A 122 -7.66 26.57 -32.93
CA ALA A 122 -7.96 27.48 -31.83
C ALA A 122 -8.84 28.67 -32.26
N VAL A 123 -9.82 29.07 -31.44
CA VAL A 123 -10.46 30.39 -31.46
C VAL A 123 -10.92 30.80 -30.04
N THR A 124 -10.43 31.95 -29.56
CA THR A 124 -11.07 32.88 -28.59
C THR A 124 -11.72 34.01 -29.44
N PRO A 125 -12.66 34.88 -28.99
CA PRO A 125 -13.06 35.23 -27.62
C PRO A 125 -14.57 35.52 -27.40
N GLY A 126 -14.99 35.83 -26.15
CA GLY A 126 -16.35 36.25 -25.83
C GLY A 126 -16.60 36.62 -24.35
N GLN A 127 -16.14 37.80 -23.99
CA GLN A 127 -16.23 38.54 -22.72
C GLN A 127 -17.67 38.93 -22.33
N GLN A 128 -18.13 38.66 -21.09
CA GLN A 128 -19.08 39.51 -20.35
C GLN A 128 -18.86 39.44 -18.82
N ASN A 129 -18.80 40.63 -18.23
CA ASN A 129 -18.67 40.96 -16.81
C ASN A 129 -19.88 40.52 -15.97
N SER A 130 -19.64 40.20 -14.69
CA SER A 130 -20.38 40.82 -13.58
C SER A 130 -19.50 40.81 -12.33
N GLU A 131 -19.15 42.01 -11.87
CA GLU A 131 -18.49 42.26 -10.59
C GLU A 131 -19.52 42.29 -9.43
N GLU A 132 -18.97 42.30 -8.22
CA GLU A 132 -19.59 42.52 -6.88
C GLU A 132 -20.24 41.28 -6.24
N SER A 133 -19.82 40.81 -5.06
CA SER A 133 -19.38 41.54 -3.88
C SER A 133 -18.36 40.81 -2.98
N LYS A 134 -17.23 41.50 -2.78
CA LYS A 134 -16.34 41.62 -1.62
C LYS A 134 -16.77 40.99 -0.26
N LEU A 135 -15.78 40.39 0.40
CA LEU A 135 -15.65 40.05 1.85
C LEU A 135 -16.53 38.86 2.28
N GLU A 136 -16.00 37.70 2.65
CA GLU A 136 -15.26 37.48 3.89
C GLU A 136 -14.14 36.44 3.75
N SER A 137 -12.92 36.90 4.04
CA SER A 137 -11.76 36.10 4.35
C SER A 137 -11.65 36.00 5.87
N SER A 138 -11.97 34.83 6.43
CA SER A 138 -11.46 34.28 7.71
C SER A 138 -12.22 32.94 7.92
N PHE A 139 -11.69 31.78 8.29
CA PHE A 139 -10.43 31.29 8.81
C PHE A 139 -10.17 29.93 8.13
N ARG A 140 -9.06 29.76 7.40
CA ARG A 140 -8.51 28.41 7.19
C ARG A 140 -7.46 28.17 8.25
N VAL A 141 -7.84 27.48 9.32
CA VAL A 141 -6.88 26.89 10.25
C VAL A 141 -6.11 25.79 9.49
N PRO A 142 -4.78 25.70 9.60
CA PRO A 142 -3.99 24.66 8.93
C PRO A 142 -4.44 23.27 9.41
N GLN A 143 -5.03 22.49 8.50
CA GLN A 143 -5.44 21.11 8.72
C GLN A 143 -4.24 20.12 8.74
N GLU A 144 -3.02 20.62 8.95
CA GLU A 144 -1.79 19.82 8.93
C GLU A 144 -1.53 19.07 10.24
N ASN A 145 -2.04 19.56 11.37
CA ASN A 145 -1.78 18.96 12.68
C ASN A 145 -2.81 17.88 13.08
N ARG A 146 -4.03 17.94 12.54
CA ARG A 146 -5.13 17.05 12.97
C ARG A 146 -4.82 15.57 12.70
N HIS A 147 -4.19 15.28 11.57
CA HIS A 147 -3.81 13.90 11.23
C HIS A 147 -2.67 13.40 12.11
N GLN A 148 -1.69 14.26 12.41
CA GLN A 148 -0.58 13.91 13.28
C GLN A 148 -1.06 13.65 14.72
N GLU A 149 -1.98 14.47 15.23
CA GLU A 149 -2.63 14.27 16.53
C GLU A 149 -3.39 12.93 16.58
N ILE A 150 -4.17 12.61 15.53
CA ILE A 150 -4.88 11.33 15.43
C ILE A 150 -3.88 10.16 15.42
N TRP A 151 -2.79 10.27 14.66
CA TRP A 151 -1.74 9.25 14.62
C TRP A 151 -1.04 9.08 15.97
N SER A 152 -0.69 10.16 16.66
CA SER A 152 -0.07 10.09 17.98
C SER A 152 -0.98 9.46 19.03
N VAL A 153 -2.30 9.72 18.97
CA VAL A 153 -3.28 9.06 19.86
C VAL A 153 -3.37 7.57 19.57
N LEU A 154 -3.48 7.18 18.29
CA LEU A 154 -3.54 5.77 17.89
C LEU A 154 -2.25 5.02 18.23
N GLU A 155 -1.09 5.63 18.02
CA GLU A 155 0.21 5.07 18.35
C GLU A 155 0.38 4.93 19.87
N GLY A 156 -0.04 5.93 20.64
CA GLY A 156 -0.09 5.85 22.10
C GLY A 156 -0.95 4.69 22.57
N LEU A 157 -2.17 4.56 22.05
CA LEU A 157 -3.07 3.44 22.37
C LEU A 157 -2.46 2.10 22.02
N TRP A 158 -1.88 1.96 20.82
CA TRP A 158 -1.26 0.72 20.38
C TRP A 158 -0.06 0.33 21.26
N ASN A 159 0.79 1.30 21.61
CA ASN A 159 1.93 1.09 22.49
C ASN A 159 1.48 0.68 23.90
N THR A 160 0.44 1.31 24.43
CA THR A 160 -0.15 0.96 25.73
C THR A 160 -0.75 -0.45 25.72
N ILE A 161 -1.52 -0.79 24.70
CA ILE A 161 -2.09 -2.14 24.54
C ILE A 161 -0.98 -3.17 24.42
N ASN A 162 0.06 -2.91 23.63
CA ASN A 162 1.18 -3.83 23.44
C ASN A 162 2.01 -4.00 24.72
N LEU A 163 2.24 -2.91 25.48
CA LEU A 163 2.94 -2.95 26.76
C LEU A 163 2.20 -3.83 27.77
N TYR A 164 0.91 -3.56 27.99
CA TYR A 164 0.12 -4.33 28.94
C TYR A 164 -0.17 -5.74 28.46
N SER A 165 -0.32 -5.96 27.15
CA SER A 165 -0.40 -7.30 26.56
C SER A 165 0.85 -8.11 26.91
N ASN A 166 2.05 -7.55 26.69
CA ASN A 166 3.29 -8.23 27.04
C ASN A 166 3.43 -8.46 28.56
N GLU A 167 3.04 -7.50 29.39
CA GLU A 167 3.06 -7.66 30.85
C GLU A 167 2.09 -8.75 31.32
N ILE A 168 0.86 -8.77 30.79
CA ILE A 168 -0.15 -9.79 31.06
C ILE A 168 0.36 -11.16 30.60
N PHE A 169 0.93 -11.29 29.40
CA PHE A 169 1.45 -12.57 28.89
C PHE A 169 2.70 -13.06 29.64
N GLN A 170 3.56 -12.17 30.13
CA GLN A 170 4.68 -12.53 30.99
C GLN A 170 4.22 -12.99 32.38
N LYS A 171 3.19 -12.34 32.94
CA LYS A 171 2.60 -12.72 34.23
C LYS A 171 1.73 -13.98 34.14
N LEU A 172 1.20 -14.27 32.96
CA LEU A 172 0.45 -15.49 32.63
C LEU A 172 1.34 -16.66 32.22
N ASP A 173 2.67 -16.62 32.42
CA ASP A 173 3.60 -17.68 32.02
C ASP A 173 2.99 -19.07 32.29
N LEU A 174 2.57 -19.73 31.21
CA LEU A 174 1.80 -20.97 31.25
C LEU A 174 2.60 -22.11 31.91
N ASN A 175 3.91 -21.94 32.07
CA ASN A 175 4.78 -22.91 32.74
C ASN A 175 4.65 -22.87 34.27
N ALA A 176 4.13 -21.80 34.87
CA ALA A 176 3.89 -21.70 36.32
C ALA A 176 2.46 -22.12 36.74
N LEU A 177 1.61 -22.53 35.77
CA LEU A 177 0.20 -22.86 35.98
C LEU A 177 -0.02 -24.12 36.83
N THR A 178 1.04 -24.85 37.21
CA THR A 178 0.90 -26.05 38.04
C THR A 178 0.81 -25.77 39.54
N THR A 179 1.04 -24.53 40.03
CA THR A 179 0.99 -24.30 41.49
C THR A 179 0.47 -22.95 42.01
N THR A 180 0.22 -21.93 41.18
CA THR A 180 -0.21 -20.59 41.70
C THR A 180 -1.21 -19.83 40.81
N GLY A 181 -2.16 -20.52 40.18
CA GLY A 181 -2.95 -19.97 39.05
C GLY A 181 -4.12 -19.02 39.36
N ARG A 182 -4.47 -18.74 40.63
CA ARG A 182 -5.68 -17.97 40.95
C ARG A 182 -5.45 -16.47 41.16
N SER A 183 -4.35 -16.07 41.79
CA SER A 183 -4.02 -14.67 42.05
C SER A 183 -3.52 -13.93 40.80
N SER A 184 -2.73 -14.59 39.94
CA SER A 184 -2.20 -13.98 38.72
C SER A 184 -3.29 -13.67 37.69
N PHE A 185 -4.34 -14.49 37.64
CA PHE A 185 -5.49 -14.27 36.76
C PHE A 185 -6.34 -13.06 37.20
N GLU A 186 -6.49 -12.88 38.52
CA GLU A 186 -7.24 -11.76 39.09
C GLU A 186 -6.51 -10.43 38.88
N GLU A 187 -5.17 -10.43 39.00
CA GLU A 187 -4.33 -9.26 38.66
C GLU A 187 -4.36 -8.92 37.16
N ALA A 188 -4.30 -9.94 36.28
CA ALA A 188 -4.41 -9.74 34.84
C ALA A 188 -5.80 -9.17 34.44
N PHE A 189 -6.87 -9.67 35.06
CA PHE A 189 -8.22 -9.16 34.84
C PHE A 189 -8.37 -7.71 35.33
N LEU A 190 -7.78 -7.37 36.48
CA LEU A 190 -7.76 -6.00 36.99
C LEU A 190 -6.97 -5.06 36.06
N GLY A 191 -5.87 -5.53 35.48
CA GLY A 191 -5.11 -4.80 34.45
C GLY A 191 -5.96 -4.50 33.21
N LEU A 192 -6.74 -5.49 32.73
CA LEU A 192 -7.66 -5.32 31.60
C LEU A 192 -8.79 -4.34 31.91
N GLN A 193 -9.35 -4.36 33.12
CA GLN A 193 -10.37 -3.40 33.53
C GLN A 193 -9.85 -1.96 33.57
N LYS A 194 -8.62 -1.75 34.06
CA LYS A 194 -7.97 -0.43 34.04
C LYS A 194 -7.72 0.08 32.62
N LEU A 195 -7.30 -0.81 31.72
CA LEU A 195 -7.12 -0.48 30.31
C LEU A 195 -8.45 -0.07 29.65
N LEU A 196 -9.54 -0.82 29.91
CA LEU A 196 -10.87 -0.49 29.41
C LEU A 196 -11.35 0.88 29.90
N ALA A 197 -11.10 1.21 31.17
CA ALA A 197 -11.43 2.52 31.73
C ALA A 197 -10.67 3.66 31.05
N ALA A 198 -9.36 3.49 30.82
CA ALA A 198 -8.55 4.49 30.12
C ALA A 198 -9.00 4.70 28.66
N VAL A 199 -9.36 3.61 27.95
CA VAL A 199 -9.88 3.68 26.58
C VAL A 199 -11.20 4.43 26.52
N ASN A 200 -12.10 4.22 27.49
CA ASN A 200 -13.39 4.90 27.56
C ASN A 200 -13.26 6.40 27.89
N ASP A 201 -12.31 6.78 28.74
CA ASP A 201 -12.03 8.18 29.07
C ASP A 201 -11.51 8.95 27.85
N ILE A 202 -10.59 8.33 27.10
CA ILE A 202 -10.09 8.89 25.84
C ILE A 202 -11.21 8.98 24.80
N HIS A 203 -12.06 7.96 24.68
CA HIS A 203 -13.24 8.00 23.80
C HIS A 203 -14.20 9.14 24.17
N GLY A 204 -14.42 9.37 25.47
CA GLY A 204 -15.21 10.48 25.98
C GLY A 204 -14.58 11.86 25.68
N GLY A 205 -13.26 11.96 25.75
CA GLY A 205 -12.51 13.17 25.39
C GLY A 205 -12.53 13.49 23.90
N ILE A 206 -12.55 12.48 23.03
CA ILE A 206 -12.64 12.64 21.56
C ILE A 206 -14.07 12.95 21.10
N SER A 207 -15.08 12.58 21.89
CA SER A 207 -16.50 12.76 21.55
C SER A 207 -17.10 14.10 22.05
N ARG A 208 -16.32 14.96 22.70
CA ARG A 208 -16.68 16.33 23.06
C ARG A 208 -16.14 17.33 22.04
#